data_AF-X6L7W8-F1
#
_entry.id   AF-X6L7W8-F1
#
_cell.length_a   1.000
_cell.length_b   1.000
_cell.length_c   1.000
_cell.angle_alpha   90.00
_cell.angle_beta   90.00
_cell.angle_gamma   90.00
#
_symmetry.space_group_name_H-M   'P 1'
#
loop_
_entity.id
_entity.type
_entity.pdbx_description
1 polymer ?
#
loop_
_entity_poly.entity_id
_entity_poly.type
_entity_poly.pdbx_seq_one_letter_code
_entity_poly.pdbx_strand_id
1 'polypeptide(L)'
;MLKGVLAFVAVIGSVLGSQERYTYNGELWKREIDLVDYGKMDLMKTWSDWIQYFGKEYSSVEEEYKRFGIFLENLQKIALWNTDSSNGASLRPNQFTDLTNEEFVQYVHGKNGRCISEVNRPRFIIGGGHKLPTSRNKIPDSVDWEAAGKVTPVKNQGNCGSCWSFSTTGSIECNYAIANNELNSLSEQQLIDCSQAEGNEGCNGGEMDDAFKYVIETGGLCTEEAYPYIAATGKCKDSSCGPFYDPIVNYTNVRKQDEQALEEATALGCVSVAIEANQFAFQYYSSGVLTGECGTNLDHGVLVVGYGTEDGQDYWKV
;
A
#
# COMPACT_ATOMS: atom_id res chain seq x y z
N MET A 1 -23.84 20.43 14.71
CA MET A 1 -23.35 20.57 13.33
C MET A 1 -24.26 19.93 12.26
N LEU A 2 -25.15 18.98 12.60
CA LEU A 2 -26.03 18.31 11.62
C LEU A 2 -26.99 19.21 10.80
N LYS A 3 -27.33 20.40 11.29
CA LYS A 3 -28.27 21.30 10.59
C LYS A 3 -27.69 21.96 9.33
N GLY A 4 -26.36 22.02 9.19
CA GLY A 4 -25.71 22.62 8.02
C GLY A 4 -25.69 21.70 6.79
N VAL A 5 -25.51 20.39 7.01
CA VAL A 5 -25.37 19.39 5.95
C VAL A 5 -26.70 19.17 5.21
N LEU A 6 -27.81 19.06 5.94
CA LEU A 6 -29.15 18.95 5.35
C LEU A 6 -29.56 20.19 4.54
N ALA A 7 -29.13 21.38 4.96
CA ALA A 7 -29.44 22.62 4.27
C ALA A 7 -28.73 22.73 2.92
N PHE A 8 -27.47 22.26 2.82
CA PHE A 8 -26.71 22.33 1.57
C PHE A 8 -27.19 21.30 0.52
N VAL A 9 -27.55 20.08 0.96
CA VAL A 9 -28.13 19.04 0.10
C VAL A 9 -29.48 19.50 -0.49
N ALA A 10 -30.30 20.21 0.31
CA ALA A 10 -31.58 20.74 -0.15
C ALA A 10 -31.44 21.86 -1.20
N VAL A 11 -30.40 22.70 -1.10
CA VAL A 11 -30.18 23.80 -2.06
C VAL A 11 -29.81 23.26 -3.43
N ILE A 12 -28.95 22.24 -3.52
CA ILE A 12 -28.57 21.61 -4.80
C ILE A 12 -29.76 20.89 -5.44
N GLY A 13 -30.59 20.21 -4.64
CA GLY A 13 -31.78 19.50 -5.13
C GLY A 13 -32.89 20.39 -5.71
N SER A 14 -32.89 21.69 -5.40
CA SER A 14 -33.94 22.61 -5.86
C SER A 14 -33.66 23.26 -7.23
N VAL A 15 -32.44 23.14 -7.76
CA VAL A 15 -32.02 23.74 -9.05
C VAL A 15 -32.04 22.73 -10.21
N LEU A 16 -32.15 21.43 -9.92
CA LEU A 16 -32.15 20.37 -10.92
C LEU A 16 -33.52 19.69 -10.97
N GLY A 17 -34.39 20.16 -11.86
CA GLY A 17 -35.64 19.47 -12.19
C GLY A 17 -35.37 18.03 -12.63
N SER A 18 -36.25 17.10 -12.20
CA SER A 18 -36.30 15.66 -12.53
C SER A 18 -35.14 15.12 -13.41
N GLN A 19 -33.92 15.10 -12.88
CA GLN A 19 -32.81 14.42 -13.55
C GLN A 19 -32.89 12.94 -13.19
N GLU A 20 -32.87 12.09 -14.21
CA GLU A 20 -32.71 10.64 -14.04
C GLU A 20 -31.51 10.39 -13.14
N ARG A 21 -31.75 9.74 -11.99
CA ARG A 21 -30.66 9.28 -11.14
C ARG A 21 -29.99 8.12 -11.84
N TYR A 22 -28.68 8.21 -12.01
CA TYR A 22 -27.91 7.17 -12.68
C TYR A 22 -27.35 6.19 -11.64
N THR A 23 -27.20 4.95 -12.10
CA THR A 23 -26.57 3.88 -11.32
C THR A 23 -25.42 3.37 -12.17
N TYR A 24 -24.28 3.10 -11.56
CA TYR A 24 -23.11 2.61 -12.28
C TYR A 24 -23.15 1.09 -12.51
N ASN A 25 -24.36 0.52 -12.62
CA ASN A 25 -24.59 -0.92 -12.81
C ASN A 25 -23.80 -1.82 -11.83
N GLY A 26 -23.58 -1.35 -10.60
CA GLY A 26 -22.72 -2.03 -9.65
C GLY A 26 -21.25 -2.12 -10.06
N GLU A 27 -20.69 -1.04 -10.62
CA GLU A 27 -19.25 -0.93 -10.92
C GLU A 27 -18.66 0.42 -10.49
N LEU A 28 -19.28 1.13 -9.54
CA LEU A 28 -18.83 2.46 -9.12
C LEU A 28 -17.35 2.48 -8.71
N TRP A 29 -16.89 1.46 -7.99
CA TRP A 29 -15.50 1.27 -7.55
C TRP A 29 -14.48 1.02 -8.67
N LYS A 30 -14.93 0.94 -9.93
CA LYS A 30 -14.06 0.90 -11.11
C LYS A 30 -13.95 2.26 -11.80
N ARG A 31 -14.55 3.31 -11.23
CA ARG A 31 -14.65 4.64 -11.84
C ARG A 31 -14.26 5.74 -10.87
N GLU A 32 -13.64 6.76 -11.44
CA GLU A 32 -13.41 8.04 -10.78
C GLU A 32 -14.69 8.86 -10.94
N ILE A 33 -15.09 9.53 -9.87
CA ILE A 33 -16.34 10.30 -9.79
C ILE A 33 -16.02 11.71 -9.32
N ASP A 34 -16.74 12.70 -9.83
CA ASP A 34 -16.68 14.09 -9.38
C ASP A 34 -17.95 14.53 -8.63
N LEU A 35 -18.05 15.80 -8.26
CA LEU A 35 -19.24 16.34 -7.57
C LEU A 35 -20.51 16.35 -8.44
N VAL A 36 -20.38 16.44 -9.76
CA VAL A 36 -21.52 16.39 -10.69
C VAL A 36 -22.08 14.98 -10.75
N ASP A 37 -21.20 13.98 -10.83
CA ASP A 37 -21.55 12.57 -10.74
C ASP A 37 -22.23 12.26 -9.40
N TYR A 38 -21.60 12.64 -8.28
CA TYR A 38 -22.14 12.42 -6.93
C TYR A 38 -23.56 12.98 -6.78
N GLY A 39 -23.83 14.19 -7.29
CA GLY A 39 -25.15 14.82 -7.23
C GLY A 39 -26.26 14.08 -7.98
N LYS A 40 -25.92 13.16 -8.90
CA LYS A 40 -26.86 12.40 -9.74
C LYS A 40 -27.01 10.94 -9.34
N MET A 41 -26.30 10.47 -8.32
CA MET A 41 -26.29 9.06 -7.93
C MET A 41 -27.58 8.65 -7.21
N ASP A 42 -28.04 7.42 -7.47
CA ASP A 42 -28.89 6.69 -6.52
C ASP A 42 -28.01 6.12 -5.40
N LEU A 43 -27.89 6.86 -4.30
CA LEU A 43 -27.03 6.51 -3.17
C LEU A 43 -27.42 5.21 -2.47
N MET A 44 -28.72 4.87 -2.41
CA MET A 44 -29.17 3.64 -1.76
C MET A 44 -28.83 2.42 -2.61
N LYS A 45 -29.08 2.48 -3.93
CA LYS A 45 -28.69 1.39 -4.81
C LYS A 45 -27.16 1.26 -4.88
N THR A 46 -26.44 2.38 -4.92
CA THR A 46 -24.98 2.39 -4.90
C THR A 46 -24.41 1.67 -3.68
N TRP A 47 -24.96 1.93 -2.50
CA TRP A 47 -24.61 1.23 -1.27
C TRP A 47 -24.88 -0.27 -1.35
N SER A 48 -26.08 -0.65 -1.80
CA SER A 48 -26.46 -2.07 -1.95
C SER A 48 -25.52 -2.82 -2.92
N ASP A 49 -25.20 -2.22 -4.06
CA ASP A 49 -24.30 -2.81 -5.04
C ASP A 49 -22.88 -2.95 -4.45
N TRP A 50 -22.41 -1.94 -3.71
CA TRP A 50 -21.09 -1.92 -3.10
C TRP A 50 -20.93 -2.97 -2.00
N ILE A 51 -21.92 -3.10 -1.10
CA ILE A 51 -21.97 -4.18 -0.10
C ILE A 51 -21.84 -5.53 -0.79
N GLN A 52 -22.64 -5.75 -1.85
CA GLN A 52 -22.68 -7.02 -2.54
C GLN A 52 -21.35 -7.34 -3.21
N TYR A 53 -20.72 -6.36 -3.87
CA TYR A 53 -19.45 -6.58 -4.55
C TYR A 53 -18.29 -6.86 -3.60
N PHE A 54 -18.19 -6.11 -2.50
CA PHE A 54 -17.12 -6.29 -1.51
C PHE A 54 -17.46 -7.32 -0.43
N GLY A 55 -18.61 -8.00 -0.54
CA GLY A 55 -19.03 -9.05 0.40
C GLY A 55 -19.15 -8.55 1.84
N LYS A 56 -19.68 -7.34 2.03
CA LYS A 56 -19.74 -6.70 3.34
C LYS A 56 -20.88 -7.29 4.18
N GLU A 57 -20.59 -7.55 5.44
CA GLU A 57 -21.55 -8.07 6.41
C GLU A 57 -21.47 -7.24 7.70
N TYR A 58 -22.63 -6.92 8.27
CA TYR A 58 -22.74 -6.11 9.47
C TYR A 58 -23.51 -6.86 10.56
N SER A 59 -23.07 -6.70 11.81
CA SER A 59 -23.62 -7.43 12.96
C SER A 59 -25.03 -6.99 13.37
N SER A 60 -25.42 -5.76 12.99
CA SER A 60 -26.75 -5.22 13.25
C SER A 60 -27.12 -4.14 12.23
N VAL A 61 -28.42 -3.81 12.19
CA VAL A 61 -28.95 -2.72 11.35
C VAL A 61 -28.38 -1.36 11.78
N GLU A 62 -28.14 -1.17 13.07
CA GLU A 62 -27.52 0.06 13.59
C GLU A 62 -26.08 0.23 13.08
N GLU A 63 -25.31 -0.86 13.03
CA GLU A 63 -23.95 -0.84 12.46
C GLU A 63 -24.01 -0.58 10.95
N GLU A 64 -24.90 -1.25 10.22
CA GLU A 64 -25.08 -0.99 8.78
C GLU A 64 -25.44 0.48 8.51
N TYR A 65 -26.34 1.07 9.30
CA TYR A 65 -26.72 2.48 9.16
C TYR A 65 -25.54 3.43 9.43
N LYS A 66 -24.72 3.14 10.45
CA LYS A 66 -23.48 3.88 10.72
C LYS A 66 -22.53 3.78 9.52
N ARG A 67 -22.33 2.57 8.99
CA ARG A 67 -21.42 2.28 7.87
C ARG A 67 -21.87 2.96 6.59
N PHE A 68 -23.17 2.99 6.32
CA PHE A 68 -23.75 3.73 5.21
C PHE A 68 -23.47 5.23 5.33
N GLY A 69 -23.60 5.81 6.53
CA GLY A 69 -23.26 7.22 6.77
C GLY A 69 -21.80 7.55 6.45
N ILE A 70 -20.87 6.70 6.91
CA ILE A 70 -19.42 6.84 6.63
C ILE A 70 -19.15 6.70 5.13
N PHE A 71 -19.77 5.71 4.48
CA PHE A 71 -19.66 5.48 3.04
C PHE A 71 -20.06 6.72 2.24
N LEU A 72 -21.18 7.36 2.57
CA LEU A 72 -21.62 8.59 1.89
C LEU A 72 -20.65 9.75 2.08
N GLU A 73 -20.13 9.93 3.30
CA GLU A 73 -19.15 10.98 3.59
C GLU A 73 -17.86 10.78 2.78
N ASN A 74 -17.36 9.54 2.72
CA ASN A 74 -16.16 9.22 1.97
C ASN A 74 -16.38 9.37 0.45
N LEU A 75 -17.52 8.93 -0.09
CA LEU A 75 -17.88 9.16 -1.50
C LEU A 75 -17.87 10.65 -1.84
N GLN A 76 -18.44 11.50 -0.98
CA GLN A 76 -18.46 12.94 -1.20
C GLN A 76 -17.04 13.54 -1.19
N LYS A 77 -16.17 13.09 -0.28
CA LYS A 77 -14.77 13.54 -0.21
C LYS A 77 -13.97 13.11 -1.44
N ILE A 78 -14.16 11.88 -1.92
CA ILE A 78 -13.57 11.38 -3.17
C ILE A 78 -14.03 12.24 -4.35
N ALA A 79 -15.33 12.50 -4.46
CA ALA A 79 -15.90 13.35 -5.50
C ALA A 79 -15.36 14.78 -5.48
N LEU A 80 -15.20 15.36 -4.28
CA LEU A 80 -14.61 16.67 -4.09
C LEU A 80 -13.14 16.70 -4.53
N TRP A 81 -12.34 15.70 -4.15
CA TRP A 81 -10.94 15.57 -4.56
C TRP A 81 -10.80 15.56 -6.08
N ASN A 82 -11.57 14.70 -6.76
CA ASN A 82 -11.49 14.55 -8.21
C ASN A 82 -12.04 15.75 -8.99
N THR A 83 -12.77 16.67 -8.33
CA THR A 83 -13.22 17.92 -8.96
C THR A 83 -12.07 18.92 -9.11
N ASP A 84 -11.02 18.80 -8.28
CA ASP A 84 -9.84 19.65 -8.35
C ASP A 84 -8.71 18.95 -9.11
N SER A 85 -8.50 19.35 -10.37
CA SER A 85 -7.48 18.79 -11.24
C SER A 85 -6.04 19.09 -10.79
N SER A 86 -5.83 19.97 -9.81
CA SER A 86 -4.49 20.29 -9.29
C SER A 86 -3.92 19.24 -8.35
N ASN A 87 -4.74 18.26 -7.93
CA ASN A 87 -4.31 17.20 -7.01
C ASN A 87 -3.31 16.19 -7.61
N GLY A 88 -3.16 16.14 -8.94
CA GLY A 88 -2.21 15.25 -9.64
C GLY A 88 -2.59 13.76 -9.68
N ALA A 89 -3.35 13.30 -8.69
CA ALA A 89 -3.89 11.94 -8.61
C ALA A 89 -5.41 11.93 -8.51
N SER A 90 -6.02 10.85 -8.97
CA SER A 90 -7.43 10.57 -8.81
C SER A 90 -7.70 9.56 -7.70
N LEU A 91 -8.85 9.68 -7.06
CA LEU A 91 -9.33 8.76 -6.03
C LEU A 91 -10.56 7.98 -6.52
N ARG A 92 -10.76 6.78 -5.99
CA ARG A 92 -11.97 5.99 -6.24
C ARG A 92 -12.48 5.26 -4.99
N PRO A 93 -13.79 4.96 -4.93
CA PRO A 93 -14.32 4.11 -3.88
C PRO A 93 -13.71 2.71 -3.98
N ASN A 94 -13.35 2.11 -2.85
CA ASN A 94 -12.76 0.78 -2.77
C ASN A 94 -13.31 -0.01 -1.56
N GLN A 95 -12.67 -1.12 -1.20
CA GLN A 95 -13.09 -1.99 -0.09
C GLN A 95 -13.07 -1.30 1.29
N PHE A 96 -12.45 -0.12 1.43
CA PHE A 96 -12.34 0.64 2.68
C PHE A 96 -13.29 1.84 2.74
N THR A 97 -14.24 1.95 1.80
CA THR A 97 -15.13 3.13 1.71
C THR A 97 -16.07 3.26 2.92
N ASP A 98 -16.38 2.17 3.63
CA ASP A 98 -17.20 2.18 4.85
C ASP A 98 -16.41 2.35 6.16
N LEU A 99 -15.10 2.64 6.07
CA LEU A 99 -14.23 2.88 7.23
C LEU A 99 -13.97 4.38 7.38
N THR A 100 -13.92 4.87 8.63
CA THR A 100 -13.26 6.16 8.89
C THR A 100 -11.75 6.02 8.63
N ASN A 101 -11.04 7.14 8.52
CA ASN A 101 -9.60 7.09 8.35
C ASN A 101 -8.91 6.42 9.55
N GLU A 102 -9.39 6.66 10.79
CA GLU A 102 -8.88 6.00 11.99
C GLU A 102 -9.10 4.49 11.96
N GLU A 103 -10.29 4.04 11.53
CA GLU A 103 -10.58 2.61 11.37
C GLU A 103 -9.71 1.98 10.27
N PHE A 104 -9.48 2.68 9.17
CA PHE A 104 -8.57 2.26 8.10
C PHE A 104 -7.13 2.13 8.60
N VAL A 105 -6.64 3.11 9.36
CA VAL A 105 -5.30 3.08 9.94
C VAL A 105 -5.14 1.86 10.85
N GLN A 106 -6.12 1.55 11.69
CA GLN A 106 -6.07 0.36 12.54
C GLN A 106 -6.15 -0.95 11.74
N TYR A 107 -6.87 -0.95 10.62
CA TYR A 107 -6.99 -2.11 9.75
C TYR A 107 -5.67 -2.42 9.02
N VAL A 108 -5.06 -1.42 8.38
CA VAL A 108 -3.87 -1.60 7.54
C VAL A 108 -2.58 -1.58 8.35
N HIS A 109 -2.52 -0.79 9.41
CA HIS A 109 -1.29 -0.63 10.20
C HIS A 109 -1.25 -1.48 11.47
N GLY A 110 -2.25 -2.33 11.69
CA GLY A 110 -2.40 -3.13 12.90
C GLY A 110 -2.80 -2.31 14.13
N LYS A 111 -2.93 -2.98 15.28
CA LYS A 111 -3.50 -2.40 16.52
C LYS A 111 -2.71 -1.24 17.11
N ASN A 112 -1.44 -1.08 16.72
CA ASN A 112 -0.59 0.03 17.14
C ASN A 112 -0.69 1.23 16.19
N GLY A 113 -1.47 1.13 15.11
CA GLY A 113 -1.61 2.18 14.09
C GLY A 113 -0.35 2.42 13.27
N ARG A 114 0.65 1.52 13.37
CA ARG A 114 1.91 1.55 12.62
C ARG A 114 2.40 0.12 12.38
N CYS A 115 2.81 -0.15 11.15
CA CYS A 115 3.48 -1.40 10.81
C CYS A 115 4.99 -1.35 11.03
N ILE A 116 5.57 -0.15 11.10
CA ILE A 116 7.01 0.06 11.21
C ILE A 116 7.36 0.51 12.63
N SER A 117 8.37 -0.13 13.24
CA SER A 117 8.85 0.24 14.57
C SER A 117 9.92 1.33 14.46
N GLU A 118 9.73 2.52 15.05
CA GLU A 118 10.76 3.58 15.01
C GLU A 118 12.02 3.17 15.81
N VAL A 119 12.90 2.38 15.21
CA VAL A 119 14.19 2.04 15.82
C VAL A 119 15.25 2.97 15.26
N ASN A 120 15.71 3.90 16.08
CA ASN A 120 16.78 4.83 15.73
C ASN A 120 18.11 4.08 15.66
N ARG A 121 18.41 3.47 14.50
CA ARG A 121 19.57 2.58 14.32
C ARG A 121 20.79 3.31 13.77
N PRO A 122 22.01 2.94 14.23
CA PRO A 122 23.23 3.46 13.66
C PRO A 122 23.32 3.05 12.19
N ARG A 123 23.52 4.06 11.34
CA ARG A 123 23.62 3.94 9.89
C ARG A 123 24.74 2.98 9.51
N PHE A 124 24.41 1.88 8.85
CA PHE A 124 25.41 1.16 8.06
C PHE A 124 25.69 1.98 6.80
N ILE A 125 26.81 2.70 6.81
CA ILE A 125 27.34 3.36 5.61
C ILE A 125 28.07 2.30 4.80
N ILE A 126 27.78 2.26 3.49
CA ILE A 126 28.34 1.36 2.48
C ILE A 126 29.77 0.91 2.82
N GLY A 127 29.92 -0.38 3.11
CA GLY A 127 31.20 -1.08 3.04
C GLY A 127 31.49 -1.50 1.60
N GLY A 128 32.07 -0.61 0.79
CA GLY A 128 32.90 -0.86 -0.41
C GLY A 128 32.46 -1.82 -1.55
N GLY A 129 31.35 -2.56 -1.46
CA GLY A 129 31.03 -3.67 -2.38
C GLY A 129 30.13 -3.32 -3.55
N HIS A 130 29.15 -2.43 -3.36
CA HIS A 130 28.28 -1.96 -4.43
C HIS A 130 28.80 -0.62 -4.94
N LYS A 131 29.44 -0.63 -6.12
CA LYS A 131 29.80 0.61 -6.82
C LYS A 131 28.51 1.22 -7.38
N LEU A 132 28.05 2.30 -6.74
CA LEU A 132 27.05 3.18 -7.34
C LEU A 132 27.53 3.61 -8.75
N PRO A 133 26.61 3.81 -9.72
CA PRO A 133 26.97 4.41 -10.99
C PRO A 133 27.65 5.76 -10.73
N THR A 134 28.95 5.87 -11.02
CA THR A 134 29.75 7.06 -10.68
C THR A 134 29.40 8.31 -11.50
N SER A 135 28.32 8.29 -12.28
CA SER A 135 27.86 9.42 -13.10
C SER A 135 26.37 9.31 -13.42
N ARG A 136 25.61 10.40 -13.24
CA ARG A 136 24.20 10.54 -13.64
C ARG A 136 23.91 10.12 -15.10
N ASN A 137 24.87 10.32 -16.02
CA ASN A 137 24.77 9.88 -17.42
C ASN A 137 24.63 8.35 -17.64
N LYS A 138 24.59 7.54 -16.57
CA LYS A 138 24.39 6.08 -16.61
C LYS A 138 23.10 5.62 -15.94
N ILE A 139 22.40 6.49 -15.24
CA ILE A 139 21.11 6.16 -14.62
C ILE A 139 20.06 6.33 -15.73
N PRO A 140 19.24 5.31 -16.03
CA PRO A 140 18.15 5.45 -17.00
C PRO A 140 17.16 6.53 -16.54
N ASP A 141 16.51 7.23 -17.48
CA ASP A 141 15.48 8.23 -17.13
C ASP A 141 14.21 7.58 -16.54
N SER A 142 14.03 6.27 -16.75
CA SER A 142 12.90 5.50 -16.20
C SER A 142 13.28 4.04 -16.04
N VAL A 143 12.75 3.41 -14.98
CA VAL A 143 12.89 1.97 -14.73
C VAL A 143 11.53 1.40 -14.33
N ASP A 144 11.19 0.23 -14.85
CA ASP A 144 9.99 -0.51 -14.46
C ASP A 144 10.31 -2.01 -14.36
N TRP A 145 10.63 -2.46 -13.15
CA TRP A 145 10.95 -3.87 -12.89
C TRP A 145 9.73 -4.78 -13.00
N GLU A 146 8.52 -4.26 -12.78
CA GLU A 146 7.29 -5.02 -13.00
C GLU A 146 7.10 -5.31 -14.50
N ALA A 147 7.23 -4.29 -15.35
CA ALA A 147 7.15 -4.47 -16.81
C ALA A 147 8.26 -5.39 -17.35
N ALA A 148 9.41 -5.44 -16.68
CA ALA A 148 10.49 -6.38 -16.97
C ALA A 148 10.24 -7.81 -16.47
N GLY A 149 9.09 -8.09 -15.86
CA GLY A 149 8.70 -9.41 -15.33
C GLY A 149 9.49 -9.82 -14.09
N LYS A 150 9.94 -8.85 -13.28
CA LYS A 150 10.78 -9.06 -12.10
C LYS A 150 10.02 -8.89 -10.79
N VAL A 151 8.72 -8.66 -10.82
CA VAL A 151 7.90 -8.42 -9.62
C VAL A 151 6.79 -9.47 -9.56
N THR A 152 6.58 -10.05 -8.39
CA THR A 152 5.49 -11.01 -8.14
C THR A 152 4.13 -10.30 -8.17
N PRO A 153 3.00 -11.03 -8.35
CA PRO A 153 1.68 -10.42 -8.28
C PRO A 153 1.43 -9.74 -6.92
N VAL A 154 0.72 -8.60 -6.94
CA VAL A 154 0.34 -7.86 -5.72
C VAL A 154 -0.41 -8.77 -4.74
N LYS A 155 0.00 -8.72 -3.47
CA LYS A 155 -0.54 -9.53 -2.37
C LYS A 155 -1.43 -8.69 -1.44
N ASN A 156 -2.06 -9.33 -0.45
CA ASN A 156 -2.94 -8.66 0.50
C ASN A 156 -2.61 -9.06 1.95
N GLN A 157 -2.08 -8.12 2.73
CA GLN A 157 -1.74 -8.33 4.14
C GLN A 157 -2.97 -8.50 5.05
N GLY A 158 -4.16 -8.07 4.62
CA GLY A 158 -5.37 -8.10 5.45
C GLY A 158 -5.22 -7.27 6.73
N ASN A 159 -5.88 -7.71 7.80
CA ASN A 159 -5.89 -7.02 9.10
C ASN A 159 -4.72 -7.45 10.01
N CYS A 160 -3.49 -7.30 9.51
CA CYS A 160 -2.25 -7.62 10.20
C CYS A 160 -1.21 -6.56 9.85
N GLY A 161 -0.52 -6.00 10.84
CA GLY A 161 0.52 -4.98 10.65
C GLY A 161 1.84 -5.56 10.12
N SER A 162 1.78 -6.26 8.99
CA SER A 162 2.85 -7.08 8.43
C SER A 162 3.46 -6.52 7.15
N CYS A 163 3.14 -5.30 6.73
CA CYS A 163 3.65 -4.72 5.48
C CYS A 163 5.19 -4.72 5.41
N TRP A 164 5.90 -4.66 6.54
CA TRP A 164 7.36 -4.80 6.63
C TRP A 164 7.82 -6.15 6.06
N SER A 165 7.06 -7.22 6.29
CA SER A 165 7.35 -8.55 5.75
C SER A 165 7.15 -8.58 4.23
N PHE A 166 6.04 -8.03 3.72
CA PHE A 166 5.76 -7.92 2.28
C PHE A 166 6.79 -7.03 1.54
N SER A 167 7.20 -5.92 2.15
CA SER A 167 8.24 -5.05 1.61
C SER A 167 9.59 -5.77 1.54
N THR A 168 9.90 -6.61 2.53
CA THR A 168 11.13 -7.42 2.58
C THR A 168 11.12 -8.51 1.50
N THR A 169 10.07 -9.35 1.47
CA THR A 169 9.97 -10.44 0.49
C THR A 169 9.98 -9.89 -0.92
N GLY A 170 9.17 -8.89 -1.23
CA GLY A 170 9.12 -8.29 -2.57
C GLY A 170 10.48 -7.73 -3.03
N SER A 171 11.28 -7.18 -2.12
CA SER A 171 12.65 -6.74 -2.44
C SER A 171 13.57 -7.92 -2.76
N ILE A 172 13.54 -8.99 -1.96
CA ILE A 172 14.35 -10.20 -2.21
C ILE A 172 13.93 -10.86 -3.53
N GLU A 173 12.64 -11.11 -3.71
CA GLU A 173 12.05 -11.72 -4.90
C GLU A 173 12.47 -10.97 -6.17
N CYS A 174 12.33 -9.64 -6.17
CA CYS A 174 12.67 -8.81 -7.32
C CYS A 174 14.16 -8.80 -7.62
N ASN A 175 15.01 -8.58 -6.61
CA ASN A 175 16.46 -8.53 -6.83
C ASN A 175 17.01 -9.91 -7.24
N TYR A 176 16.44 -11.00 -6.72
CA TYR A 176 16.78 -12.35 -7.16
C TYR A 176 16.35 -12.59 -8.61
N ALA A 177 15.15 -12.15 -9.00
CA ALA A 177 14.67 -12.26 -10.38
C ALA A 177 15.49 -11.44 -11.37
N ILE A 178 16.02 -10.29 -10.95
CA ILE A 178 16.95 -9.47 -11.74
C ILE A 178 18.26 -10.23 -11.97
N ALA A 179 18.82 -10.83 -10.91
CA ALA A 179 20.10 -11.52 -10.98
C ALA A 179 20.05 -12.87 -11.70
N ASN A 180 18.98 -13.65 -11.49
CA ASN A 180 18.91 -15.06 -11.89
C ASN A 180 17.86 -15.36 -12.96
N ASN A 181 17.00 -14.38 -13.28
CA ASN A 181 15.87 -14.56 -14.20
C ASN A 181 14.89 -15.65 -13.74
N GLU A 182 14.74 -15.80 -12.43
CA GLU A 182 13.82 -16.72 -11.76
C GLU A 182 13.00 -15.91 -10.75
N LEU A 183 11.68 -15.98 -10.85
CA LEU A 183 10.76 -15.24 -9.99
C LEU A 183 10.04 -16.21 -9.07
N ASN A 184 10.51 -16.28 -7.83
CA ASN A 184 9.92 -17.08 -6.77
C ASN A 184 9.04 -16.19 -5.90
N SER A 185 7.96 -16.76 -5.36
CA SER A 185 7.20 -16.07 -4.31
C SER A 185 7.57 -16.66 -2.96
N LEU A 186 8.08 -15.80 -2.07
CA LEU A 186 8.60 -16.12 -0.75
C LEU A 186 7.54 -15.90 0.33
N SER A 187 7.69 -16.60 1.44
CA SER A 187 6.74 -16.57 2.56
C SER A 187 6.91 -15.33 3.42
N GLU A 188 5.94 -14.42 3.34
CA GLU A 188 5.82 -13.35 4.34
C GLU A 188 5.54 -13.89 5.74
N GLN A 189 4.84 -15.03 5.81
CA GLN A 189 4.43 -15.64 7.08
C GLN A 189 5.61 -16.15 7.90
N GLN A 190 6.64 -16.70 7.25
CA GLN A 190 7.85 -17.13 7.95
C GLN A 190 8.49 -15.96 8.67
N LEU A 191 8.63 -14.80 8.02
CA LEU A 191 9.19 -13.61 8.66
C LEU A 191 8.34 -13.21 9.88
N ILE A 192 7.01 -13.17 9.74
CA ILE A 192 6.07 -12.82 10.83
C ILE A 192 6.19 -13.75 12.03
N ASP A 193 6.37 -15.05 11.78
CA ASP A 193 6.38 -16.06 12.83
C ASP A 193 7.76 -16.27 13.46
N CYS A 194 8.85 -16.03 12.70
CA CYS A 194 10.20 -16.49 13.05
C CYS A 194 11.18 -15.35 13.35
N SER A 195 11.01 -14.14 12.80
CA SER A 195 12.02 -13.07 12.93
C SER A 195 11.91 -12.23 14.24
N GLN A 196 11.32 -12.80 15.28
CA GLN A 196 11.12 -12.11 16.56
C GLN A 196 12.43 -11.92 17.33
N ALA A 197 13.40 -12.81 17.12
CA ALA A 197 14.71 -12.69 17.76
C ALA A 197 15.50 -11.47 17.25
N GLU A 198 15.24 -11.06 16.00
CA GLU A 198 15.88 -9.92 15.34
C GLU A 198 15.21 -8.58 15.70
N GLY A 199 13.99 -8.63 16.23
CA GLY A 199 13.27 -7.46 16.75
C GLY A 199 11.88 -7.21 16.14
N ASN A 200 11.42 -8.05 15.21
CA ASN A 200 10.09 -7.93 14.64
C ASN A 200 9.00 -8.46 15.58
N GLU A 201 7.80 -7.91 15.51
CA GLU A 201 6.69 -8.22 16.42
C GLU A 201 5.48 -8.85 15.70
N GLY A 202 5.74 -9.53 14.57
CA GLY A 202 4.71 -10.15 13.75
C GLY A 202 3.67 -9.14 13.25
N CYS A 203 2.39 -9.37 13.54
CA CYS A 203 1.31 -8.44 13.18
C CYS A 203 1.27 -7.13 13.97
N ASN A 204 2.13 -6.95 14.99
CA ASN A 204 2.22 -5.69 15.74
C ASN A 204 3.23 -4.70 15.15
N GLY A 205 3.88 -5.09 14.05
CA GLY A 205 4.87 -4.29 13.33
C GLY A 205 6.25 -4.94 13.29
N GLY A 206 7.16 -4.30 12.56
CA GLY A 206 8.52 -4.78 12.33
C GLY A 206 9.29 -3.85 11.41
N GLU A 207 10.50 -4.25 11.06
CA GLU A 207 11.42 -3.50 10.22
C GLU A 207 12.04 -4.41 9.16
N MET A 208 12.14 -3.89 7.93
CA MET A 208 12.72 -4.64 6.81
C MET A 208 14.18 -5.01 7.09
N ASP A 209 14.94 -4.15 7.77
CA ASP A 209 16.31 -4.41 8.19
C ASP A 209 16.45 -5.66 9.08
N ASP A 210 15.50 -5.91 10.00
CA ASP A 210 15.53 -7.11 10.85
C ASP A 210 15.11 -8.36 10.11
N ALA A 211 14.14 -8.20 9.21
CA ALA A 211 13.71 -9.27 8.34
C ALA A 211 14.88 -9.72 7.44
N PHE A 212 15.63 -8.78 6.84
CA PHE A 212 16.82 -9.11 6.04
C PHE A 212 17.90 -9.84 6.86
N LYS A 213 18.16 -9.43 8.12
CA LYS A 213 19.09 -10.16 9.00
C LYS A 213 18.64 -11.60 9.23
N TYR A 214 17.36 -11.81 9.54
CA TYR A 214 16.81 -13.15 9.72
C TYR A 214 17.06 -14.02 8.48
N VAL A 215 16.80 -13.48 7.27
CA VAL A 215 17.04 -14.21 6.01
C VAL A 215 18.51 -14.57 5.82
N ILE A 216 19.43 -13.66 6.13
CA ILE A 216 20.88 -13.91 6.06
C ILE A 216 21.29 -15.03 7.03
N GLU A 217 20.83 -14.97 8.28
CA GLU A 217 21.20 -15.94 9.32
C GLU A 217 20.59 -17.33 9.05
N THR A 218 19.37 -17.33 8.53
CA THR A 218 18.60 -18.55 8.22
C THR A 218 19.04 -19.19 6.89
N GLY A 219 19.64 -18.40 6.00
CA GLY A 219 20.11 -18.86 4.69
C GLY A 219 19.01 -18.92 3.62
N GLY A 220 18.03 -18.00 3.68
CA GLY A 220 16.92 -17.91 2.74
C GLY A 220 15.54 -18.01 3.41
N LEU A 221 14.49 -18.10 2.59
CA LEU A 221 13.08 -18.24 3.01
C LEU A 221 12.39 -19.44 2.37
N CYS A 222 11.35 -19.94 3.02
CA CYS A 222 10.35 -20.81 2.42
C CYS A 222 9.65 -20.08 1.25
N THR A 223 9.13 -20.84 0.29
CA THR A 223 8.17 -20.28 -0.68
C THR A 223 6.83 -20.02 -0.01
N GLU A 224 6.03 -19.13 -0.59
CA GLU A 224 4.66 -18.86 -0.17
C GLU A 224 3.79 -20.13 -0.22
N GLU A 225 4.03 -21.02 -1.18
CA GLU A 225 3.33 -22.31 -1.25
C GLU A 225 3.65 -23.22 -0.06
N ALA A 226 4.91 -23.27 0.37
CA ALA A 226 5.35 -24.14 1.45
C ALA A 226 5.01 -23.59 2.84
N TYR A 227 4.90 -22.26 2.98
CA TYR A 227 4.51 -21.60 4.22
C TYR A 227 3.53 -20.44 3.93
N PRO A 228 2.24 -20.73 3.71
CA PRO A 228 1.26 -19.74 3.28
C PRO A 228 0.96 -18.65 4.30
N TYR A 229 0.64 -17.46 3.81
CA TYR A 229 0.17 -16.33 4.58
C TYR A 229 -1.18 -16.60 5.26
N ILE A 230 -1.27 -16.28 6.57
CA ILE A 230 -2.48 -16.47 7.38
C ILE A 230 -2.98 -15.19 8.07
N ALA A 231 -2.34 -14.05 7.82
CA ALA A 231 -2.70 -12.75 8.41
C ALA A 231 -2.78 -12.74 9.95
N ALA A 232 -1.90 -13.52 10.61
CA ALA A 232 -1.83 -13.61 12.06
C ALA A 232 -0.41 -14.00 12.51
N THR A 233 0.01 -13.56 13.70
CA THR A 233 1.24 -14.06 14.32
C THR A 233 1.02 -15.50 14.78
N GLY A 234 1.75 -16.42 14.18
CA GLY A 234 1.76 -17.83 14.49
C GLY A 234 2.97 -18.26 15.34
N LYS A 235 3.21 -19.57 15.35
CA LYS A 235 4.46 -20.16 15.85
C LYS A 235 5.36 -20.41 14.66
N CYS A 236 6.66 -20.11 14.80
CA CYS A 236 7.65 -20.43 13.78
C CYS A 236 7.65 -21.91 13.40
N LYS A 237 7.55 -22.19 12.09
CA LYS A 237 7.55 -23.54 11.49
C LYS A 237 8.52 -23.65 10.31
N ASP A 238 9.55 -22.82 10.27
CA ASP A 238 10.56 -22.77 9.20
C ASP A 238 11.16 -24.16 8.88
N SER A 239 11.45 -24.97 9.91
CA SER A 239 11.95 -26.35 9.79
C SER A 239 11.02 -27.31 9.03
N SER A 240 9.77 -26.93 8.79
CA SER A 240 8.75 -27.78 8.15
C SER A 240 8.56 -27.50 6.65
N CYS A 241 9.19 -26.47 6.09
CA CYS A 241 8.88 -26.02 4.72
C CYS A 241 9.86 -26.51 3.64
N GLY A 242 10.85 -27.36 4.00
CA GLY A 242 11.81 -27.92 3.05
C GLY A 242 13.02 -27.00 2.80
N PRO A 243 13.58 -26.96 1.57
CA PRO A 243 14.72 -26.09 1.27
C PRO A 243 14.32 -24.61 1.30
N PHE A 244 15.22 -23.77 1.79
CA PHE A 244 15.08 -22.33 1.66
C PHE A 244 15.58 -21.85 0.30
N TYR A 245 14.98 -20.75 -0.16
CA TYR A 245 15.22 -20.10 -1.43
C TYR A 245 15.75 -18.68 -1.21
N ASP A 246 16.41 -18.17 -2.24
CA ASP A 246 16.84 -16.79 -2.39
C ASP A 246 17.67 -16.25 -1.19
N PRO A 247 18.76 -16.94 -0.81
CA PRO A 247 19.63 -16.46 0.25
C PRO A 247 20.26 -15.13 -0.17
N ILE A 248 19.96 -14.07 0.58
CA ILE A 248 20.73 -12.83 0.50
C ILE A 248 21.94 -12.93 1.42
N VAL A 249 23.03 -12.27 1.04
CA VAL A 249 24.29 -12.28 1.81
C VAL A 249 24.51 -10.97 2.58
N ASN A 250 23.79 -9.91 2.21
CA ASN A 250 23.87 -8.60 2.82
C ASN A 250 22.66 -7.75 2.41
N TYR A 251 22.41 -6.66 3.13
CA TYR A 251 21.53 -5.58 2.74
C TYR A 251 22.26 -4.24 2.92
N THR A 252 21.73 -3.17 2.32
CA THR A 252 22.35 -1.83 2.41
C THR A 252 21.28 -0.77 2.52
N ASN A 253 21.49 0.15 3.47
CA ASN A 253 20.61 1.29 3.65
C ASN A 253 20.91 2.37 2.60
N VAL A 254 19.88 2.79 1.86
CA VAL A 254 19.93 4.00 1.02
C VAL A 254 20.10 5.22 1.93
N ARG A 255 20.80 6.25 1.44
CA ARG A 255 20.99 7.48 2.22
C ARG A 255 19.62 8.10 2.52
N LYS A 256 19.34 8.34 3.81
CA LYS A 256 18.07 8.94 4.27
C LYS A 256 17.84 10.30 3.60
N GLN A 257 16.60 10.53 3.13
CA GLN A 257 16.16 11.78 2.51
C GLN A 257 17.01 12.19 1.30
N ASP A 258 17.40 11.22 0.49
CA ASP A 258 18.18 11.44 -0.72
C ASP A 258 17.58 10.68 -1.89
N GLU A 259 16.72 11.36 -2.64
CA GLU A 259 16.01 10.80 -3.78
C GLU A 259 16.97 10.39 -4.90
N GLN A 260 18.12 11.06 -5.05
CA GLN A 260 19.13 10.66 -6.03
C GLN A 260 19.75 9.31 -5.67
N ALA A 261 20.05 9.05 -4.39
CA ALA A 261 20.55 7.73 -3.98
C ALA A 261 19.48 6.65 -4.08
N LEU A 262 18.20 6.99 -3.87
CA LEU A 262 17.10 6.06 -4.10
C LEU A 262 16.99 5.73 -5.59
N GLU A 263 17.12 6.71 -6.48
CA GLU A 263 17.06 6.52 -7.93
C GLU A 263 18.21 5.63 -8.42
N GLU A 264 19.42 5.89 -7.92
CA GLU A 264 20.60 5.07 -8.17
C GLU A 264 20.41 3.62 -7.68
N ALA A 265 19.77 3.41 -6.53
CA ALA A 265 19.48 2.08 -6.00
C ALA A 265 18.38 1.37 -6.80
N THR A 266 17.28 2.07 -7.11
CA THR A 266 16.16 1.55 -7.90
C THR A 266 16.58 1.21 -9.33
N ALA A 267 17.56 1.92 -9.88
CA ALA A 267 18.17 1.58 -11.17
C ALA A 267 18.90 0.21 -11.18
N LEU A 268 19.29 -0.29 -10.01
CA LEU A 268 19.95 -1.59 -9.84
C LEU A 268 18.98 -2.71 -9.47
N GLY A 269 17.90 -2.39 -8.75
CA GLY A 269 16.84 -3.35 -8.41
C GLY A 269 15.77 -2.77 -7.50
N CYS A 270 14.76 -3.55 -7.12
CA CYS A 270 13.68 -3.05 -6.28
C CYS A 270 14.18 -2.70 -4.86
N VAL A 271 13.56 -1.70 -4.23
CA VAL A 271 14.01 -1.16 -2.94
C VAL A 271 12.84 -1.14 -1.95
N SER A 272 13.01 -1.79 -0.80
CA SER A 272 12.10 -1.64 0.34
C SER A 272 12.16 -0.21 0.86
N VAL A 273 11.02 0.47 0.98
CA VAL A 273 10.94 1.83 1.54
C VAL A 273 9.81 1.94 2.55
N ALA A 274 9.85 2.99 3.33
CA ALA A 274 8.82 3.35 4.29
C ALA A 274 8.18 4.68 3.89
N ILE A 275 6.85 4.77 3.97
CA ILE A 275 6.04 5.94 3.65
C ILE A 275 5.05 6.23 4.79
N GLU A 276 4.44 7.41 4.78
CA GLU A 276 3.28 7.74 5.62
C GLU A 276 1.99 7.50 4.82
N ALA A 277 1.36 6.34 5.00
CA ALA A 277 0.20 5.88 4.23
C ALA A 277 -1.13 6.00 4.99
N ASN A 278 -1.14 6.64 6.16
CA ASN A 278 -2.36 6.91 6.92
C ASN A 278 -3.26 8.02 6.34
N GLN A 279 -2.86 8.71 5.28
CA GLN A 279 -3.58 9.85 4.74
C GLN A 279 -4.78 9.44 3.86
N PHE A 280 -5.81 10.29 3.80
CA PHE A 280 -7.04 10.04 3.03
C PHE A 280 -6.76 9.72 1.55
N ALA A 281 -5.80 10.41 0.94
CA ALA A 281 -5.46 10.19 -0.46
C ALA A 281 -4.86 8.79 -0.71
N PHE A 282 -4.02 8.28 0.21
CA PHE A 282 -3.50 6.91 0.13
C PHE A 282 -4.61 5.87 0.30
N GLN A 283 -5.57 6.11 1.19
CA GLN A 283 -6.69 5.21 1.42
C GLN A 283 -7.52 4.95 0.15
N TYR A 284 -7.64 5.94 -0.75
CA TYR A 284 -8.53 5.89 -1.92
C TYR A 284 -7.84 6.05 -3.28
N TYR A 285 -6.50 6.06 -3.31
CA TYR A 285 -5.72 6.24 -4.54
C TYR A 285 -6.18 5.31 -5.67
N SER A 286 -6.32 5.86 -6.87
CA SER A 286 -6.73 5.15 -8.09
C SER A 286 -5.65 5.19 -9.16
N SER A 287 -5.21 6.41 -9.52
CA SER A 287 -4.35 6.67 -10.67
C SER A 287 -3.68 8.05 -10.56
N GLY A 288 -2.72 8.31 -11.46
CA GLY A 288 -1.97 9.56 -11.54
C GLY A 288 -0.80 9.64 -10.56
N VAL A 289 -0.17 10.80 -10.47
CA VAL A 289 0.96 11.02 -9.55
C VAL A 289 0.46 11.70 -8.28
N LEU A 290 0.63 11.04 -7.14
CA LEU A 290 0.23 11.61 -5.86
C LEU A 290 1.23 12.71 -5.44
N THR A 291 0.87 13.97 -5.67
CA THR A 291 1.73 15.15 -5.45
C THR A 291 1.35 16.03 -4.25
N GLY A 292 0.49 15.53 -3.35
CA GLY A 292 0.01 16.28 -2.18
C GLY A 292 1.01 16.35 -1.02
N GLU A 293 0.69 17.15 0.00
CA GLU A 293 1.45 17.16 1.25
C GLU A 293 1.33 15.78 1.93
N CYS A 294 2.42 15.03 1.95
CA CYS A 294 2.59 13.85 2.79
C CYS A 294 3.45 14.22 4.01
N GLY A 295 3.17 13.58 5.14
CA GLY A 295 3.99 13.74 6.33
C GLY A 295 5.26 12.87 6.28
N THR A 296 6.07 12.98 7.34
CA THR A 296 7.30 12.18 7.51
C THR A 296 7.21 11.17 8.66
N ASN A 297 6.00 10.95 9.21
CA ASN A 297 5.73 9.98 10.26
C ASN A 297 5.47 8.61 9.64
N LEU A 298 6.55 7.98 9.18
CA LEU A 298 6.49 6.72 8.44
C LEU A 298 5.77 5.63 9.25
N ASP A 299 4.79 4.99 8.63
CA ASP A 299 3.92 4.00 9.27
C ASP A 299 3.69 2.74 8.42
N HIS A 300 4.08 2.78 7.14
CA HIS A 300 3.83 1.72 6.17
C HIS A 300 5.06 1.40 5.32
N GLY A 301 5.34 0.11 5.16
CA GLY A 301 6.45 -0.44 4.40
C GLY A 301 5.96 -0.94 3.05
N VAL A 302 6.58 -0.45 1.98
CA VAL A 302 6.20 -0.71 0.58
C VAL A 302 7.43 -1.04 -0.24
N LEU A 303 7.24 -1.36 -1.52
CA LEU A 303 8.32 -1.71 -2.43
C LEU A 303 8.38 -0.71 -3.57
N VAL A 304 9.50 0.00 -3.74
CA VAL A 304 9.75 0.75 -4.97
C VAL A 304 10.24 -0.22 -6.04
N VAL A 305 9.46 -0.36 -7.11
CA VAL A 305 9.74 -1.24 -8.26
C VAL A 305 10.17 -0.47 -9.51
N GLY A 306 10.23 0.85 -9.43
CA GLY A 306 10.59 1.69 -10.57
C GLY A 306 10.44 3.17 -10.30
N TYR A 307 10.70 3.96 -11.34
CA TYR A 307 10.49 5.41 -11.38
C TYR A 307 10.34 5.87 -12.83
N GLY A 308 9.81 7.07 -13.01
CA GLY A 308 9.70 7.71 -14.32
C GLY A 308 9.05 9.09 -14.22
N THR A 309 8.54 9.56 -15.35
CA THR A 309 7.84 10.84 -15.45
C THR A 309 6.50 10.63 -16.15
N GLU A 310 5.41 11.11 -15.56
CA GLU A 310 4.06 11.11 -16.13
C GLU A 310 3.56 12.56 -16.19
N ASP A 311 3.12 13.02 -17.37
CA ASP A 311 2.64 14.39 -17.59
C ASP A 311 3.56 15.52 -17.07
N GLY A 312 4.88 15.27 -17.12
CA GLY A 312 5.90 16.22 -16.65
C GLY A 312 6.14 16.20 -15.14
N GLN A 313 5.55 15.24 -14.42
CA GLN A 313 5.72 15.01 -13.01
C GLN A 313 6.49 13.70 -12.77
N ASP A 314 7.62 13.80 -12.07
CA ASP A 314 8.42 12.63 -11.69
C ASP A 314 7.70 11.82 -10.60
N TYR A 315 7.82 10.50 -10.65
CA TYR A 315 7.16 9.58 -9.72
C TYR A 315 8.04 8.37 -9.36
N TRP A 316 7.75 7.80 -8.18
CA TRP A 316 8.17 6.46 -7.79
C TRP A 316 7.06 5.48 -8.12
N LYS A 317 7.38 4.38 -8.79
CA LYS A 317 6.46 3.26 -8.96
C LYS A 317 6.55 2.37 -7.72
N VAL A 318 5.48 2.36 -6.95
CA VAL A 318 5.33 1.64 -5.67
C VAL A 318 4.29 0.56 -5.82
#